data_AF-A0A1G6EV06-F1
#
_entry.id   AF-A0A1G6EV06-F1
#
_cell.length_a   1.000
_cell.length_b   1.000
_cell.length_c   1.000
_cell.angle_alpha   90.00
_cell.angle_beta   90.00
_cell.angle_gamma   90.00
#
_symmetry.space_group_name_H-M   'P 1'
#
loop_
_entity.id
_entity.type
_entity.pdbx_description
1 polymer ?
#
loop_
_entity_poly.entity_id
_entity_poly.type
_entity_poly.pdbx_seq_one_letter_code
_entity_poly.pdbx_strand_id
1 'polypeptide(L)'
;MDKKLEQQFRQRAVDLGNSGDPAALPELAQLARSPVANVRRLAASAMGKLAGLADADEAASVLHPLLSDTHPQVRQYAIRALKLYGVAAKSALPDLRDIAANPVEKDYNQRDAALAVEYITEAVRIADEQVVHLCKRCGVRLAPDEYVRSRKAFQRPFCDHCFDEVFLERRNYEIKVELQKNIRSKDGTWVQSEGERLICEALKAEGIRYRYDERFRILDGYAIRPDFYLPEFDVYIEYWGMDTADYKIGMLKKQQLYQQQSKRLISLYPVDKPAMRARLLEKLRQYR
;
A
#
# COMPACT_ATOMS: atom_id res chain seq x y z
N MET A 1 -7.26 25.36 -25.10
CA MET A 1 -8.21 24.24 -24.94
C MET A 1 -9.26 24.66 -23.94
N ASP A 2 -10.54 24.39 -24.18
CA ASP A 2 -11.63 24.68 -23.23
C ASP A 2 -11.36 23.95 -21.89
N LYS A 3 -11.47 24.65 -20.76
CA LYS A 3 -11.30 24.07 -19.41
C LYS A 3 -12.22 22.87 -19.18
N LYS A 4 -13.40 22.87 -19.80
CA LYS A 4 -14.35 21.76 -19.74
C LYS A 4 -13.84 20.53 -20.50
N LEU A 5 -13.27 20.73 -21.68
CA LEU A 5 -12.67 19.66 -22.48
C LEU A 5 -11.41 19.08 -21.79
N GLU A 6 -10.61 19.93 -21.14
CA GLU A 6 -9.50 19.44 -20.30
C GLU A 6 -10.00 18.56 -19.17
N GLN A 7 -11.02 19.01 -18.43
CA GLN A 7 -11.61 18.21 -17.36
C GLN A 7 -12.12 16.84 -17.87
N GLN A 8 -12.75 16.82 -19.04
CA GLN A 8 -13.23 15.59 -19.67
C GLN A 8 -12.08 14.64 -20.01
N PHE A 9 -10.99 15.12 -20.62
CA PHE A 9 -9.83 14.28 -20.93
C PHE A 9 -9.11 13.75 -19.69
N ARG A 10 -9.03 14.56 -18.63
CA ARG A 10 -8.49 14.10 -17.34
C ARG A 10 -9.33 12.98 -16.75
N GLN A 11 -10.65 13.16 -16.72
CA GLN A 11 -11.57 12.14 -16.20
C GLN A 11 -11.50 10.87 -17.05
N ARG A 12 -11.49 11.01 -18.37
CA ARG A 12 -11.41 9.89 -19.31
C ARG A 12 -10.15 9.05 -19.09
N ALA A 13 -8.98 9.68 -18.92
CA ALA A 13 -7.74 8.95 -18.61
C ALA A 13 -7.86 8.14 -17.30
N VAL A 14 -8.49 8.70 -16.27
CA VAL A 14 -8.71 8.01 -14.99
C VAL A 14 -9.66 6.82 -15.15
N ASP A 15 -10.77 7.01 -15.86
CA ASP A 15 -11.77 5.97 -16.07
C ASP A 15 -11.19 4.80 -16.86
N LEU A 16 -10.43 5.08 -17.93
CA LEU A 16 -9.72 4.08 -18.71
C LEU A 16 -8.76 3.26 -17.85
N GLY A 17 -7.93 3.92 -17.02
CA GLY A 17 -7.01 3.20 -16.13
C GLY A 17 -7.71 2.40 -15.02
N ASN A 18 -8.90 2.83 -14.58
CA ASN A 18 -9.67 2.12 -13.56
C ASN A 18 -10.50 0.96 -14.13
N SER A 19 -10.76 0.95 -15.44
CA SER A 19 -11.49 -0.13 -16.10
C SER A 19 -10.74 -1.46 -16.03
N GLY A 20 -9.40 -1.42 -15.98
CA GLY A 20 -8.56 -2.62 -16.10
C GLY A 20 -8.66 -3.28 -17.49
N ASP A 21 -9.28 -2.62 -18.47
CA ASP A 21 -9.45 -3.16 -19.81
C ASP A 21 -8.19 -2.88 -20.66
N PRO A 22 -7.46 -3.90 -21.14
CA PRO A 22 -6.31 -3.69 -22.00
C PRO A 22 -6.65 -2.99 -23.32
N ALA A 23 -7.91 -3.07 -23.79
CA ALA A 23 -8.37 -2.36 -24.98
C ALA A 23 -8.33 -0.83 -24.83
N ALA A 24 -8.11 -0.30 -23.62
CA ALA A 24 -7.92 1.12 -23.36
C ALA A 24 -6.57 1.67 -23.85
N LEU A 25 -5.58 0.81 -24.13
CA LEU A 25 -4.21 1.22 -24.44
C LEU A 25 -4.10 2.20 -25.64
N PRO A 26 -4.79 1.98 -26.78
CA PRO A 26 -4.71 2.90 -27.91
C PRO A 26 -5.25 4.30 -27.61
N GLU A 27 -6.33 4.41 -26.82
CA GLU A 27 -6.89 5.71 -26.42
C GLU A 27 -5.97 6.42 -25.41
N LEU A 28 -5.40 5.67 -24.46
CA LEU A 28 -4.40 6.21 -23.54
C LEU A 28 -3.15 6.71 -24.27
N ALA A 29 -2.73 6.04 -25.35
CA ALA A 29 -1.63 6.48 -26.20
C ALA A 29 -1.92 7.82 -26.90
N GLN A 30 -3.18 8.09 -27.26
CA GLN A 30 -3.59 9.40 -27.79
C GLN A 30 -3.54 10.47 -26.68
N LEU A 31 -4.06 10.16 -25.49
CA LEU A 31 -4.05 11.08 -24.34
C LEU A 31 -2.62 11.40 -23.85
N ALA A 32 -1.69 10.46 -23.98
CA ALA A 32 -0.26 10.65 -23.71
C ALA A 32 0.38 11.72 -24.62
N ARG A 33 -0.24 12.05 -25.76
CA ARG A 33 0.21 13.11 -26.69
C ARG A 33 -0.54 14.42 -26.53
N SER A 34 -1.39 14.54 -25.50
CA SER A 34 -2.19 15.74 -25.26
C SER A 34 -1.32 17.00 -25.09
N PRO A 35 -1.76 18.18 -25.57
CA PRO A 35 -1.06 19.44 -25.29
C PRO A 35 -1.04 19.79 -23.78
N VAL A 36 -1.94 19.20 -22.99
CA VAL A 36 -2.04 19.46 -21.55
C VAL A 36 -1.22 18.47 -20.74
N ALA A 37 -0.24 18.96 -19.99
CA ALA A 37 0.65 18.15 -19.16
C ALA A 37 -0.09 17.26 -18.16
N ASN A 38 -1.18 17.76 -17.55
CA ASN A 38 -1.99 16.98 -16.61
C ASN A 38 -2.67 15.77 -17.28
N VAL A 39 -3.09 15.89 -18.54
CA VAL A 39 -3.70 14.78 -19.29
C VAL A 39 -2.63 13.74 -19.61
N ARG A 40 -1.45 14.16 -20.09
CA ARG A 40 -0.32 13.24 -20.34
C ARG A 40 0.11 12.49 -19.09
N ARG A 41 0.22 13.19 -17.95
CA ARG A 41 0.54 12.59 -16.64
C ARG A 41 -0.49 11.52 -16.24
N LEU A 42 -1.78 11.81 -16.41
CA LEU A 42 -2.85 10.87 -16.09
C LEU A 42 -2.88 9.68 -17.05
N ALA A 43 -2.58 9.90 -18.33
CA ALA A 43 -2.44 8.82 -19.31
C ALA A 43 -1.30 7.86 -18.91
N ALA A 44 -0.11 8.39 -18.60
CA ALA A 44 1.00 7.56 -18.10
C ALA A 44 0.64 6.81 -16.81
N SER A 45 -0.06 7.47 -15.89
CA SER A 45 -0.56 6.83 -14.67
C SER A 45 -1.54 5.70 -14.96
N ALA A 46 -2.44 5.87 -15.92
CA ALA A 46 -3.44 4.90 -16.30
C ALA A 46 -2.80 3.70 -17.01
N MET A 47 -1.86 3.94 -17.92
CA MET A 47 -1.07 2.88 -18.55
C MET A 47 -0.30 2.06 -17.51
N GLY A 48 0.24 2.69 -16.47
CA GLY A 48 0.86 1.96 -15.36
C GLY A 48 -0.09 1.02 -14.61
N LYS A 49 -1.39 1.34 -14.54
CA LYS A 49 -2.41 0.44 -13.93
C LYS A 49 -2.76 -0.76 -14.81
N LEU A 50 -2.50 -0.67 -16.11
CA LEU A 50 -2.74 -1.75 -17.07
C LEU A 50 -1.52 -2.68 -17.23
N ALA A 51 -0.44 -2.46 -16.48
CA ALA A 51 0.71 -3.35 -16.49
C ALA A 51 0.28 -4.77 -16.07
N GLY A 52 0.70 -5.78 -16.84
CA GLY A 52 0.27 -7.18 -16.67
C GLY A 52 -1.07 -7.52 -17.32
N LEU A 53 -1.81 -6.53 -17.83
CA LEU A 53 -3.10 -6.73 -18.53
C LEU A 53 -2.98 -6.38 -20.01
N ALA A 54 -2.33 -5.26 -20.32
CA ALA A 54 -2.12 -4.74 -21.67
C ALA A 54 -0.79 -5.21 -22.28
N ASP A 55 -0.67 -5.05 -23.60
CA ASP A 55 0.56 -5.34 -24.33
C ASP A 55 1.73 -4.52 -23.76
N ALA A 56 2.75 -5.22 -23.27
CA ALA A 56 3.83 -4.62 -22.52
C ALA A 56 4.78 -3.82 -23.42
N ASP A 57 5.03 -4.30 -24.64
CA ASP A 57 5.95 -3.68 -25.59
C ASP A 57 5.32 -2.41 -26.18
N GLU A 58 4.04 -2.46 -26.54
CA GLU A 58 3.29 -1.29 -27.01
C GLU A 58 3.22 -0.22 -25.91
N ALA A 59 2.88 -0.60 -24.68
CA ALA A 59 2.81 0.34 -23.57
C ALA A 59 4.17 0.98 -23.25
N ALA A 60 5.25 0.18 -23.22
CA ALA A 60 6.60 0.68 -23.00
C ALA A 60 7.01 1.66 -24.11
N SER A 61 6.72 1.35 -25.37
CA SER A 61 7.00 2.22 -26.52
C SER A 61 6.29 3.58 -26.41
N VAL A 62 5.02 3.60 -25.99
CA VAL A 62 4.25 4.83 -25.79
C VAL A 62 4.74 5.65 -24.59
N LEU A 63 5.19 4.99 -23.53
CA LEU A 63 5.68 5.66 -22.32
C LEU A 63 7.09 6.24 -22.48
N HIS A 64 7.94 5.62 -23.30
CA HIS A 64 9.35 6.01 -23.48
C HIS A 64 9.51 7.51 -23.81
N PRO A 65 8.83 8.10 -24.81
CA PRO A 65 8.96 9.53 -25.12
C PRO A 65 8.60 10.49 -23.98
N LEU A 66 7.77 10.05 -23.01
CA LEU A 66 7.38 10.87 -21.87
C LEU A 66 8.51 11.06 -20.84
N LEU A 67 9.61 10.30 -20.94
CA LEU A 67 10.82 10.53 -20.16
C LEU A 67 11.48 11.87 -20.50
N SER A 68 11.25 12.42 -21.70
CA SER A 68 11.75 13.73 -22.12
C SER A 68 10.70 14.84 -22.03
N ASP A 69 9.57 14.60 -21.34
CA ASP A 69 8.51 15.60 -21.23
C ASP A 69 8.98 16.87 -20.52
N THR A 70 8.51 18.03 -20.97
CA THR A 70 8.87 19.32 -20.38
C THR A 70 8.42 19.45 -18.92
N HIS A 71 7.34 18.78 -18.54
CA HIS A 71 6.79 18.84 -17.20
C HIS A 71 7.34 17.70 -16.30
N PRO A 72 8.02 18.01 -15.18
CA PRO A 72 8.67 17.00 -14.34
C PRO A 72 7.75 15.90 -13.80
N GLN A 73 6.49 16.24 -13.50
CA GLN A 73 5.51 15.24 -13.06
C GLN A 73 5.11 14.26 -14.16
N VAL A 74 5.16 14.63 -15.44
CA VAL A 74 4.88 13.68 -16.53
C VAL A 74 6.00 12.64 -16.59
N ARG A 75 7.26 13.10 -16.53
CA ARG A 75 8.44 12.24 -16.43
C ARG A 75 8.34 11.28 -15.25
N GLN A 76 7.95 11.77 -14.08
CA GLN A 76 7.75 10.92 -12.89
C GLN A 76 6.83 9.72 -13.15
N TYR A 77 5.66 10.00 -13.72
CA TYR A 77 4.66 8.95 -13.93
C TYR A 77 5.06 8.01 -15.06
N ALA A 78 5.78 8.50 -16.08
CA ALA A 78 6.38 7.67 -17.12
C ALA A 78 7.43 6.71 -16.54
N ILE A 79 8.36 7.20 -15.71
CA ILE A 79 9.36 6.39 -15.00
C ILE A 79 8.68 5.30 -14.17
N ARG A 80 7.68 5.69 -13.36
CA ARG A 80 6.94 4.77 -12.50
C ARG A 80 6.18 3.71 -13.28
N ALA A 81 5.61 4.07 -14.43
CA ALA A 81 4.90 3.13 -15.30
C ALA A 81 5.86 2.18 -16.02
N LEU A 82 6.94 2.68 -16.64
CA LEU A 82 7.96 1.86 -17.31
C LEU A 82 8.56 0.80 -16.39
N LYS A 83 8.80 1.14 -15.12
CA LYS A 83 9.25 0.16 -14.11
C LYS A 83 8.31 -1.06 -14.01
N LEU A 84 6.99 -0.86 -14.13
CA LEU A 84 6.00 -1.93 -14.02
C LEU A 84 5.96 -2.84 -15.25
N TYR A 85 6.44 -2.35 -16.40
CA TYR A 85 6.56 -3.14 -17.64
C TYR A 85 7.86 -3.94 -17.73
N GLY A 86 8.75 -3.82 -16.74
CA GLY A 86 9.89 -4.72 -16.55
C GLY A 86 10.76 -4.88 -17.80
N VAL A 87 10.86 -6.11 -18.30
CA VAL A 87 11.71 -6.45 -19.46
C VAL A 87 11.33 -5.68 -20.72
N ALA A 88 10.05 -5.41 -20.96
CA ALA A 88 9.59 -4.64 -22.13
C ALA A 88 10.12 -3.20 -22.12
N ALA A 89 10.42 -2.65 -20.94
CA ALA A 89 11.02 -1.32 -20.79
C ALA A 89 12.55 -1.30 -20.91
N LYS A 90 13.20 -2.39 -21.34
CA LYS A 90 14.67 -2.50 -21.49
C LYS A 90 15.27 -1.38 -22.33
N SER A 91 14.58 -0.94 -23.40
CA SER A 91 15.03 0.14 -24.27
C SER A 91 15.15 1.50 -23.56
N ALA A 92 14.40 1.72 -22.47
CA ALA A 92 14.39 2.97 -21.71
C ALA A 92 15.54 3.09 -20.70
N LEU A 93 16.33 2.03 -20.48
CA LEU A 93 17.41 2.02 -19.50
C LEU A 93 18.44 3.16 -19.65
N PRO A 94 18.89 3.54 -20.86
CA PRO A 94 19.80 4.67 -21.03
C PRO A 94 19.20 5.98 -20.49
N ASP A 95 18.01 6.34 -20.94
CA ASP A 95 17.34 7.60 -20.54
C ASP A 95 17.02 7.62 -19.04
N LEU A 96 16.64 6.48 -18.45
CA LEU A 96 16.42 6.36 -17.01
C LEU A 96 17.72 6.57 -16.21
N ARG A 97 18.87 6.11 -16.72
CA ARG A 97 20.17 6.37 -16.07
C ARG A 97 20.55 7.84 -16.16
N ASP A 98 20.31 8.48 -17.30
CA ASP A 98 20.56 9.91 -17.48
C ASP A 98 19.70 10.73 -16.52
N ILE A 99 18.40 10.42 -16.39
CA ILE A 99 17.49 11.06 -15.41
C ILE A 99 17.98 10.85 -13.97
N ALA A 100 18.43 9.64 -13.63
CA ALA A 100 18.92 9.33 -12.28
C ALA A 100 20.18 10.12 -11.90
N ALA A 101 21.05 10.41 -12.88
CA ALA A 101 22.30 11.14 -12.68
C ALA A 101 22.18 12.66 -12.91
N ASN A 102 21.06 13.15 -13.46
CA ASN A 102 20.90 14.55 -13.85
C ASN A 102 20.72 15.47 -12.63
N PRO A 103 21.67 16.37 -12.31
CA PRO A 103 21.60 17.23 -11.12
C PRO A 103 20.52 18.33 -11.19
N VAL A 104 19.98 18.61 -12.38
CA VAL A 104 18.92 19.63 -12.59
C VAL A 104 17.53 19.00 -12.51
N GLU A 105 17.45 17.68 -12.63
CA GLU A 105 16.21 16.93 -12.48
C GLU A 105 15.68 17.00 -11.03
N LYS A 106 14.37 16.83 -10.84
CA LYS A 106 13.76 16.78 -9.52
C LYS A 106 14.20 15.52 -8.77
N ASP A 107 14.51 15.66 -7.48
CA ASP A 107 14.97 14.57 -6.61
C ASP A 107 14.04 13.34 -6.63
N TYR A 108 12.73 13.55 -6.75
CA TYR A 108 11.78 12.44 -6.85
C TYR A 108 11.92 11.67 -8.17
N ASN A 109 12.23 12.35 -9.28
CA ASN A 109 12.46 11.73 -10.57
C ASN A 109 13.78 10.99 -10.59
N GLN A 110 14.86 11.58 -10.05
CA GLN A 110 16.14 10.91 -9.90
C GLN A 110 16.01 9.59 -9.12
N ARG A 111 15.32 9.65 -7.97
CA ARG A 111 15.07 8.47 -7.11
C ARG A 111 14.20 7.43 -7.79
N ASP A 112 13.09 7.84 -8.39
CA ASP A 112 12.18 6.93 -9.08
C ASP A 112 12.89 6.27 -10.28
N ALA A 113 13.76 7.01 -10.98
CA ALA A 113 14.54 6.51 -12.11
C ALA A 113 15.61 5.52 -11.66
N ALA A 114 16.35 5.81 -10.60
CA ALA A 114 17.32 4.87 -10.02
C ALA A 114 16.66 3.54 -9.62
N LEU A 115 15.48 3.60 -9.00
CA LEU A 115 14.68 2.41 -8.66
C LEU A 115 14.17 1.67 -9.89
N ALA A 116 13.81 2.38 -10.97
CA ALA A 116 13.40 1.77 -12.23
C ALA A 116 14.57 1.07 -12.91
N VAL A 117 15.76 1.69 -12.96
CA VAL A 117 16.99 1.10 -13.50
C VAL A 117 17.33 -0.19 -12.76
N GLU A 118 17.33 -0.17 -11.42
CA GLU A 118 17.60 -1.36 -10.60
C GLU A 118 16.64 -2.50 -10.95
N TYR A 119 15.33 -2.21 -10.98
CA TYR A 119 14.30 -3.20 -11.21
C TYR A 119 14.34 -3.80 -12.61
N ILE A 120 14.42 -2.96 -13.65
CA ILE A 120 14.42 -3.39 -15.05
C ILE A 120 15.70 -4.16 -15.36
N THR A 121 16.86 -3.72 -14.86
CA THR A 121 18.14 -4.42 -15.06
C THR A 121 18.08 -5.82 -14.47
N GLU A 122 17.54 -5.97 -13.26
CA GLU A 122 17.41 -7.28 -12.62
C GLU A 122 16.41 -8.19 -13.35
N ALA A 123 15.27 -7.66 -13.80
CA ALA A 123 14.30 -8.43 -14.57
C ALA A 123 14.90 -8.92 -15.90
N VAL A 124 15.67 -8.07 -16.58
CA VAL A 124 16.40 -8.44 -17.82
C VAL A 124 17.46 -9.50 -17.53
N ARG A 125 18.25 -9.35 -16.45
CA ARG A 125 19.27 -10.35 -16.06
C ARG A 125 18.66 -11.73 -15.87
N ILE A 126 17.55 -11.81 -15.13
CA ILE A 126 16.84 -13.08 -14.87
C ILE A 126 16.29 -13.68 -16.17
N ALA A 127 15.76 -12.84 -17.06
CA ALA A 127 15.30 -13.28 -18.38
C ALA A 127 16.44 -13.85 -19.23
N ASP A 128 17.57 -13.15 -19.29
CA ASP A 128 18.75 -13.54 -20.07
C ASP A 128 19.40 -14.83 -19.52
N GLU A 129 19.40 -15.01 -18.19
CA GLU A 129 19.88 -16.24 -17.53
C GLU A 129 18.90 -17.43 -17.65
N GLN A 130 17.70 -17.21 -18.19
CA GLN A 130 16.64 -18.21 -18.35
C GLN A 130 16.26 -18.92 -17.03
N VAL A 131 16.42 -18.23 -15.89
CA VAL A 131 16.15 -18.81 -14.58
C VAL A 131 14.64 -19.02 -14.41
N VAL A 132 14.26 -20.25 -14.10
CA VAL A 132 12.86 -20.59 -13.80
C VAL A 132 12.60 -20.39 -12.32
N HIS A 133 11.71 -19.44 -12.00
CA HIS A 133 11.21 -19.24 -10.65
C HIS A 133 9.75 -19.70 -10.56
N LEU A 134 9.38 -20.32 -9.43
CA LEU A 134 8.01 -20.79 -9.18
C LEU A 134 7.37 -20.00 -8.05
N CYS A 135 6.07 -19.72 -8.19
CA CYS A 135 5.26 -19.14 -7.14
C CYS A 135 5.26 -20.05 -5.91
N LYS A 136 5.58 -19.51 -4.74
CA LYS A 136 5.62 -20.29 -3.49
C LYS A 136 4.26 -20.85 -3.07
N ARG A 137 3.16 -20.24 -3.53
CA ARG A 137 1.79 -20.62 -3.14
C ARG A 137 1.15 -21.61 -4.10
N CYS A 138 1.12 -21.30 -5.40
CA CYS A 138 0.43 -22.12 -6.40
C CYS A 138 1.36 -22.91 -7.33
N GLY A 139 2.68 -22.73 -7.23
CA GLY A 139 3.66 -23.47 -8.03
C GLY A 139 3.77 -23.05 -9.50
N VAL A 140 3.00 -22.06 -9.96
CA VAL A 140 3.08 -21.57 -11.35
C VAL A 140 4.44 -20.92 -11.64
N ARG A 141 4.93 -21.06 -12.88
CA ARG A 141 6.14 -20.37 -13.35
C ARG A 141 5.92 -18.87 -13.37
N LEU A 142 6.89 -18.13 -12.82
CA LEU A 142 6.89 -16.68 -12.77
C LEU A 142 7.55 -16.10 -14.01
N ALA A 143 7.00 -14.99 -14.50
CA ALA A 143 7.76 -14.11 -15.38
C ALA A 143 8.88 -13.40 -14.58
N PRO A 144 9.97 -12.97 -15.24
CA PRO A 144 11.09 -12.30 -14.57
C PRO A 144 10.65 -11.09 -13.75
N ASP A 145 9.75 -10.28 -14.30
CA ASP A 145 9.17 -9.11 -13.65
C ASP A 145 8.30 -9.49 -12.43
N GLU A 146 7.43 -10.51 -12.49
CA GLU A 146 6.66 -10.99 -11.33
C GLU A 146 7.58 -11.43 -10.17
N TYR A 147 8.68 -12.11 -10.50
CA TYR A 147 9.66 -12.54 -9.51
C TYR A 147 10.34 -11.36 -8.82
N VAL A 148 10.86 -10.39 -9.57
CA VAL A 148 11.51 -9.20 -8.98
C VAL A 148 10.51 -8.42 -8.11
N ARG A 149 9.27 -8.26 -8.60
CA ARG A 149 8.20 -7.56 -7.87
C ARG A 149 7.90 -8.20 -6.52
N SER A 150 7.59 -9.49 -6.54
CA SER A 150 7.18 -10.24 -5.35
C SER A 150 8.33 -10.39 -4.37
N ARG A 151 9.56 -10.58 -4.85
CA ARG A 151 10.76 -10.63 -4.01
C ARG A 151 11.02 -9.30 -3.30
N LYS A 152 10.86 -8.16 -3.97
CA LYS A 152 11.03 -6.83 -3.35
C LYS A 152 9.94 -6.52 -2.34
N ALA A 153 8.69 -6.90 -2.60
CA ALA A 153 7.56 -6.63 -1.71
C ALA A 153 7.50 -7.55 -0.49
N PHE A 154 7.77 -8.85 -0.67
CA PHE A 154 7.49 -9.89 0.34
C PHE A 154 8.69 -10.76 0.71
N GLN A 155 9.85 -10.52 0.10
CA GLN A 155 11.02 -11.41 0.22
C GLN A 155 10.68 -12.87 -0.16
N ARG A 156 9.63 -13.09 -0.97
CA ARG A 156 9.11 -14.40 -1.37
C ARG A 156 8.56 -14.32 -2.81
N PRO A 157 8.77 -15.36 -3.64
CA PRO A 157 8.29 -15.37 -5.02
C PRO A 157 6.79 -15.68 -5.08
N PHE A 158 6.03 -14.81 -5.73
CA PHE A 158 4.60 -14.96 -5.97
C PHE A 158 4.26 -14.51 -7.39
N CYS A 159 3.32 -15.22 -8.04
CA CYS A 159 2.73 -14.76 -9.29
C CYS A 159 1.74 -13.64 -9.03
N ASP A 160 1.33 -12.95 -10.08
CA ASP A 160 0.43 -11.79 -9.99
C ASP A 160 -0.89 -12.13 -9.32
N HIS A 161 -1.50 -13.26 -9.64
CA HIS A 161 -2.72 -13.71 -8.97
C HIS A 161 -2.54 -13.92 -7.45
N CYS A 162 -1.49 -14.61 -7.02
CA CYS A 162 -1.22 -14.82 -5.59
C CYS A 162 -0.72 -13.55 -4.90
N PHE A 163 -0.01 -12.70 -5.61
CA PHE A 163 0.40 -11.37 -5.16
C PHE A 163 -0.84 -10.53 -4.88
N ASP A 164 -1.78 -10.49 -5.82
CA ASP A 164 -3.01 -9.72 -5.74
C ASP A 164 -3.98 -10.28 -4.71
N GLU A 165 -4.14 -11.59 -4.54
CA GLU A 165 -4.96 -12.12 -3.45
C GLU A 165 -4.39 -11.70 -2.07
N VAL A 166 -3.08 -11.86 -1.86
CA VAL A 166 -2.42 -11.44 -0.60
C VAL A 166 -2.45 -9.91 -0.42
N PHE A 167 -2.42 -9.17 -1.52
CA PHE A 167 -2.36 -7.71 -1.53
C PHE A 167 -3.75 -7.04 -1.48
N LEU A 168 -4.76 -7.57 -2.16
CA LEU A 168 -6.16 -7.14 -2.09
C LEU A 168 -6.74 -7.47 -0.72
N GLU A 169 -6.48 -8.64 -0.15
CA GLU A 169 -6.95 -8.92 1.22
C GLU A 169 -6.36 -7.95 2.23
N ARG A 170 -5.04 -7.67 2.16
CA ARG A 170 -4.39 -6.73 3.09
C ARG A 170 -4.76 -5.28 2.82
N ARG A 171 -4.72 -4.81 1.57
CA ARG A 171 -5.00 -3.42 1.21
C ARG A 171 -6.48 -3.09 1.31
N ASN A 172 -7.39 -4.01 0.92
CA ASN A 172 -8.82 -3.81 1.12
C ASN A 172 -9.18 -3.91 2.61
N TYR A 173 -8.52 -4.77 3.40
CA TYR A 173 -8.69 -4.74 4.86
C TYR A 173 -8.24 -3.41 5.45
N GLU A 174 -7.07 -2.90 5.07
CA GLU A 174 -6.55 -1.62 5.58
C GLU A 174 -7.39 -0.41 5.16
N ILE A 175 -7.83 -0.36 3.90
CA ILE A 175 -8.73 0.69 3.40
C ILE A 175 -10.11 0.56 4.07
N LYS A 176 -10.63 -0.66 4.24
CA LYS A 176 -11.90 -0.90 4.97
C LYS A 176 -11.81 -0.51 6.43
N VAL A 177 -10.71 -0.84 7.11
CA VAL A 177 -10.41 -0.45 8.50
C VAL A 177 -10.34 1.07 8.62
N GLU A 178 -9.68 1.76 7.70
CA GLU A 178 -9.63 3.23 7.72
C GLU A 178 -11.00 3.86 7.42
N LEU A 179 -11.76 3.32 6.47
CA LEU A 179 -13.13 3.76 6.16
C LEU A 179 -14.12 3.46 7.30
N GLN A 180 -13.83 2.47 8.15
CA GLN A 180 -14.62 2.15 9.34
C GLN A 180 -14.35 3.09 10.52
N LYS A 181 -13.29 3.91 10.49
CA LYS A 181 -13.00 4.93 11.52
C LYS A 181 -13.86 6.18 11.30
N ASN A 182 -15.15 6.09 11.61
CA ASN A 182 -16.11 7.16 11.40
C ASN A 182 -16.55 7.87 12.69
N ILE A 183 -16.01 7.48 13.84
CA ILE A 183 -16.33 8.09 15.14
C ILE A 183 -15.16 8.96 15.60
N ARG A 184 -15.43 10.23 15.90
CA ARG A 184 -14.40 11.18 16.36
C ARG A 184 -14.42 11.30 17.89
N SER A 185 -13.29 11.05 18.54
CA SER A 185 -13.10 11.26 19.98
C SER A 185 -12.79 12.73 20.33
N LYS A 186 -12.84 13.06 21.63
CA LYS A 186 -12.60 14.44 22.13
C LYS A 186 -11.18 14.95 21.90
N ASP A 187 -10.17 14.10 21.76
CA ASP A 187 -8.79 14.47 21.39
C ASP A 187 -8.57 14.52 19.87
N GLY A 188 -9.60 14.23 19.07
CA GLY A 188 -9.55 14.31 17.61
C GLY A 188 -9.15 13.02 16.91
N THR A 189 -8.92 11.93 17.65
CA THR A 189 -8.67 10.59 17.09
C THR A 189 -9.93 10.03 16.43
N TRP A 190 -9.79 9.41 15.26
CA TRP A 190 -10.88 8.70 14.59
C TRP A 190 -10.82 7.21 14.95
N VAL A 191 -11.90 6.67 15.51
CA VAL A 191 -12.02 5.30 16.04
C VAL A 191 -13.16 4.53 15.39
N GLN A 192 -13.19 3.21 15.56
CA GLN A 192 -14.12 2.31 14.87
C GLN A 192 -15.37 1.97 15.71
N SER A 193 -15.33 2.20 17.02
CA SER A 193 -16.42 1.85 17.93
C SER A 193 -16.60 2.83 19.09
N GLU A 194 -17.82 2.85 19.66
CA GLU A 194 -18.11 3.62 20.87
C GLU A 194 -17.28 3.16 22.08
N GLY A 195 -16.88 1.89 22.14
CA GLY A 195 -16.01 1.39 23.21
C GLY A 195 -14.62 2.02 23.15
N GLU A 196 -14.01 2.07 21.97
CA GLU A 196 -12.73 2.73 21.73
C GLU A 196 -12.81 4.24 21.97
N ARG A 197 -13.91 4.90 21.57
CA ARG A 197 -14.12 6.33 21.87
C ARG A 197 -14.07 6.59 23.37
N LEU A 198 -14.74 5.76 24.18
CA LEU A 198 -14.71 5.89 25.64
C LEU A 198 -13.32 5.62 26.22
N ILE A 199 -12.53 4.73 25.62
CA ILE A 199 -11.12 4.50 26.01
C ILE A 199 -10.27 5.73 25.70
N CYS A 200 -10.35 6.30 24.50
CA CYS A 200 -9.68 7.57 24.15
C CYS A 200 -10.02 8.67 25.16
N GLU A 201 -11.30 8.83 25.47
CA GLU A 201 -11.76 9.86 26.40
C GLU A 201 -11.28 9.64 27.83
N ALA A 202 -11.24 8.38 28.28
CA ALA A 202 -10.69 8.03 29.58
C ALA A 202 -9.19 8.32 29.65
N LEU A 203 -8.42 7.90 28.65
CA LEU A 203 -6.97 8.16 28.59
C LEU A 203 -6.66 9.66 28.53
N LYS A 204 -7.43 10.41 27.72
CA LYS A 204 -7.32 11.88 27.64
C LYS A 204 -7.61 12.55 28.98
N ALA A 205 -8.66 12.13 29.68
CA ALA A 205 -9.04 12.71 30.97
C ALA A 205 -7.96 12.52 32.04
N GLU A 206 -7.17 11.46 31.94
CA GLU A 206 -6.06 11.14 32.84
C GLU A 206 -4.71 11.67 32.34
N GLY A 207 -4.67 12.33 31.18
CA GLY A 207 -3.45 12.85 30.57
C GLY A 207 -2.48 11.76 30.09
N ILE A 208 -2.95 10.52 29.89
CA ILE A 208 -2.11 9.39 29.49
C ILE A 208 -1.91 9.40 27.97
N ARG A 209 -0.65 9.41 27.53
CA ARG A 209 -0.33 9.30 26.10
C ARG A 209 -0.54 7.88 25.60
N TYR A 210 -1.12 7.76 24.41
CA TYR A 210 -1.36 6.48 23.75
C TYR A 210 -1.06 6.57 22.25
N ARG A 211 -0.89 5.40 21.65
CA ARG A 211 -0.84 5.21 20.20
C ARG A 211 -1.99 4.31 19.81
N TYR A 212 -2.85 4.78 18.92
CA TYR A 212 -4.04 4.06 18.47
C TYR A 212 -3.76 3.35 17.16
N ASP A 213 -4.17 2.09 17.07
CA ASP A 213 -4.18 1.30 15.84
C ASP A 213 -2.81 1.26 15.10
N GLU A 214 -1.72 1.35 15.89
CA GLU A 214 -0.33 1.37 15.41
C GLU A 214 0.18 -0.06 15.23
N ARG A 215 0.67 -0.38 14.03
CA ARG A 215 1.24 -1.71 13.75
C ARG A 215 2.62 -1.83 14.38
N PHE A 216 2.90 -2.99 14.97
CA PHE A 216 4.26 -3.38 15.28
C PHE A 216 4.52 -4.83 14.86
N ARG A 217 5.78 -5.12 14.51
CA ARG A 217 6.22 -6.49 14.26
C ARG A 217 6.63 -7.11 15.57
N ILE A 218 6.14 -8.32 15.83
CA ILE A 218 6.74 -9.21 16.81
C ILE A 218 7.84 -10.01 16.09
N LEU A 219 8.89 -10.41 16.82
CA LEU A 219 9.81 -11.45 16.39
C LEU A 219 9.01 -12.72 16.01
N ASP A 220 9.49 -13.50 15.04
CA ASP A 220 8.76 -14.61 14.36
C ASP A 220 7.77 -14.22 13.25
N GLY A 221 7.76 -12.97 12.79
CA GLY A 221 7.13 -12.59 11.52
C GLY A 221 5.60 -12.43 11.55
N TYR A 222 4.99 -12.50 12.73
CA TYR A 222 3.60 -12.11 12.94
C TYR A 222 3.50 -10.60 13.18
N ALA A 223 2.73 -9.91 12.35
CA ALA A 223 2.35 -8.52 12.57
C ALA A 223 1.08 -8.48 13.41
N ILE A 224 1.16 -7.92 14.63
CA ILE A 224 -0.01 -7.70 15.48
C ILE A 224 -0.35 -6.22 15.47
N ARG A 225 -1.65 -5.93 15.43
CA ARG A 225 -2.20 -4.58 15.49
C ARG A 225 -3.06 -4.46 16.75
N PRO A 226 -2.56 -3.82 17.82
CA PRO A 226 -3.35 -3.53 19.01
C PRO A 226 -4.31 -2.38 18.75
N ASP A 227 -5.41 -2.34 19.51
CA ASP A 227 -6.31 -1.19 19.47
C ASP A 227 -5.60 0.03 20.08
N PHE A 228 -4.92 -0.15 21.22
CA PHE A 228 -4.09 0.89 21.84
C PHE A 228 -2.77 0.35 22.39
N TYR A 229 -1.75 1.18 22.35
CA TYR A 229 -0.49 1.01 23.08
C TYR A 229 -0.22 2.23 23.96
N LEU A 230 0.14 1.99 25.22
CA LEU A 230 0.51 3.01 26.20
C LEU A 230 2.02 2.98 26.45
N PRO A 231 2.81 3.89 25.83
CA PRO A 231 4.27 3.86 25.96
C PRO A 231 4.76 4.05 27.38
N GLU A 232 4.01 4.78 28.21
CA GLU A 232 4.40 5.10 29.59
C GLU A 232 4.33 3.89 30.53
N PHE A 233 3.48 2.90 30.22
CA PHE A 233 3.28 1.70 31.04
C PHE A 233 3.83 0.43 30.38
N ASP A 234 4.27 0.53 29.12
CA ASP A 234 4.55 -0.60 28.22
C ASP A 234 3.39 -1.62 28.20
N VAL A 235 2.17 -1.11 28.03
CA VAL A 235 0.92 -1.87 28.10
C VAL A 235 0.13 -1.73 26.79
N TYR A 236 -0.42 -2.85 26.33
CA TYR A 236 -1.34 -2.93 25.21
C TYR A 236 -2.79 -3.03 25.72
N ILE A 237 -3.72 -2.38 25.04
CA ILE A 237 -5.16 -2.48 25.34
C ILE A 237 -5.88 -3.03 24.12
N GLU A 238 -6.78 -3.98 24.38
CA GLU A 238 -7.68 -4.58 23.39
C GLU A 238 -9.13 -4.44 23.84
N TYR A 239 -9.99 -4.00 22.93
CA TYR A 239 -11.43 -3.89 23.13
C TYR A 239 -12.18 -4.99 22.36
N TRP A 240 -12.68 -5.99 23.09
CA TRP A 240 -13.28 -7.18 22.52
C TRP A 240 -14.77 -7.01 22.23
N GLY A 241 -15.10 -6.26 21.18
CA GLY A 241 -16.46 -5.77 20.91
C GLY A 241 -17.48 -6.76 20.32
N MET A 242 -17.08 -7.98 19.91
CA MET A 242 -17.95 -8.95 19.22
C MET A 242 -18.08 -10.28 19.99
N ASP A 243 -19.22 -10.97 19.85
CA ASP A 243 -19.53 -12.20 20.60
C ASP A 243 -19.71 -13.45 19.69
N THR A 244 -19.24 -13.39 18.45
CA THR A 244 -19.34 -14.54 17.52
C THR A 244 -18.28 -15.60 17.80
N ALA A 245 -18.57 -16.87 17.47
CA ALA A 245 -17.67 -18.00 17.71
C ALA A 245 -16.31 -17.83 17.00
N ASP A 246 -16.32 -17.42 15.73
CA ASP A 246 -15.10 -17.15 14.96
C ASP A 246 -14.27 -16.00 15.55
N TYR A 247 -14.94 -14.98 16.10
CA TYR A 247 -14.27 -13.87 16.77
C TYR A 247 -13.61 -14.31 18.08
N LYS A 248 -14.26 -15.16 18.88
CA LYS A 248 -13.68 -15.72 20.11
C LYS A 248 -12.41 -16.54 19.82
N ILE A 249 -12.41 -17.32 18.73
CA ILE A 249 -11.21 -18.05 18.28
C ILE A 249 -10.07 -17.08 17.96
N GLY A 250 -10.37 -15.98 17.25
CA GLY A 250 -9.40 -14.93 16.95
C GLY A 250 -8.85 -14.22 18.19
N MET A 251 -9.74 -13.86 19.12
CA MET A 251 -9.41 -13.26 20.41
C MET A 251 -8.45 -14.14 21.22
N LEU A 252 -8.77 -15.43 21.38
CA LEU A 252 -7.94 -16.37 22.14
C LEU A 252 -6.55 -16.53 21.54
N LYS A 253 -6.45 -16.63 20.20
CA LYS A 253 -5.15 -16.65 19.50
C LYS A 253 -4.33 -15.38 19.79
N LYS A 254 -4.97 -14.21 19.74
CA LYS A 254 -4.31 -12.92 19.99
C LYS A 254 -3.83 -12.81 21.44
N GLN A 255 -4.65 -13.22 22.42
CA GLN A 255 -4.26 -13.29 23.83
C GLN A 255 -3.08 -14.23 24.07
N GLN A 256 -3.10 -15.42 23.44
CA GLN A 256 -2.00 -16.38 23.54
C GLN A 256 -0.69 -15.80 22.98
N LEU A 257 -0.74 -15.06 21.86
CA LEU A 257 0.45 -14.41 21.29
C LEU A 257 1.03 -13.35 22.23
N TYR A 258 0.18 -12.51 22.85
CA TYR A 258 0.64 -11.55 23.86
C TYR A 258 1.30 -12.25 25.05
N GLN A 259 0.72 -13.36 25.51
CA GLN A 259 1.24 -14.16 26.62
C GLN A 259 2.58 -14.82 26.28
N GLN A 260 2.70 -15.45 25.11
CA GLN A 260 3.94 -16.09 24.64
C GLN A 260 5.12 -15.11 24.55
N GLN A 261 4.82 -13.84 24.30
CA GLN A 261 5.80 -12.77 24.11
C GLN A 261 5.99 -11.92 25.38
N SER A 262 5.43 -12.36 26.51
CA SER A 262 5.52 -11.67 27.81
C SER A 262 5.10 -10.20 27.73
N LYS A 263 4.11 -9.88 26.88
CA LYS A 263 3.57 -8.52 26.72
C LYS A 263 2.45 -8.27 27.71
N ARG A 264 2.39 -7.06 28.26
CA ARG A 264 1.36 -6.65 29.21
C ARG A 264 0.08 -6.28 28.45
N LEU A 265 -1.02 -6.96 28.74
CA LEU A 265 -2.27 -6.82 28.01
C LEU A 265 -3.43 -6.49 28.96
N ILE A 266 -4.14 -5.40 28.66
CA ILE A 266 -5.43 -5.04 29.24
C ILE A 266 -6.53 -5.42 28.26
N SER A 267 -7.42 -6.32 28.68
CA SER A 267 -8.62 -6.69 27.94
C SER A 267 -9.85 -5.99 28.50
N LEU A 268 -10.61 -5.33 27.62
CA LEU A 268 -11.88 -4.65 27.90
C LEU A 268 -12.99 -5.20 27.03
N TYR A 269 -14.23 -5.16 27.54
CA TYR A 269 -15.38 -5.83 26.94
C TYR A 269 -16.61 -4.90 26.87
N PRO A 270 -17.66 -5.23 26.08
CA PRO A 270 -18.92 -4.49 26.05
C PRO A 270 -19.55 -4.25 27.41
N VAL A 271 -19.41 -5.20 28.34
CA VAL A 271 -19.91 -5.08 29.72
C VAL A 271 -19.23 -3.95 30.51
N ASP A 272 -18.02 -3.55 30.11
CA ASP A 272 -17.27 -2.48 30.77
C ASP A 272 -17.72 -1.08 30.33
N LYS A 273 -18.47 -0.95 29.23
CA LYS A 273 -18.89 0.36 28.67
C LYS A 273 -19.49 1.32 29.69
N PRO A 274 -20.44 0.91 30.57
CA PRO A 274 -21.06 1.84 31.53
C PRO A 274 -20.06 2.45 32.53
N ALA A 275 -18.94 1.77 32.77
CA ALA A 275 -17.92 2.16 33.74
C ALA A 275 -16.51 2.17 33.13
N MET A 276 -16.39 2.49 31.83
CA MET A 276 -15.17 2.29 31.05
C MET A 276 -13.94 2.93 31.71
N ARG A 277 -14.06 4.20 32.12
CA ARG A 277 -12.97 4.93 32.78
C ARG A 277 -12.51 4.25 34.08
N ALA A 278 -13.45 3.86 34.94
CA ALA A 278 -13.14 3.23 36.22
C ALA A 278 -12.46 1.87 36.02
N ARG A 279 -12.97 1.05 35.09
CA ARG A 279 -12.43 -0.27 34.77
C ARG A 279 -11.05 -0.21 34.13
N LEU A 280 -10.84 0.73 33.21
CA LEU A 280 -9.53 0.96 32.60
C LEU A 280 -8.50 1.36 33.66
N LEU A 281 -8.83 2.30 34.54
CA LEU A 281 -7.95 2.75 35.61
C LEU A 281 -7.65 1.65 36.63
N GLU A 282 -8.65 0.86 37.01
CA GLU A 282 -8.49 -0.30 37.90
C GLU A 282 -7.46 -1.29 37.34
N LYS A 283 -7.58 -1.63 36.05
CA LYS A 283 -6.64 -2.53 35.37
C LYS A 283 -5.25 -1.90 35.19
N LEU A 284 -5.17 -0.60 34.89
CA LEU A 284 -3.90 0.11 34.75
C LEU A 284 -3.09 0.19 36.05
N ARG A 285 -3.75 0.22 37.22
CA ARG A 285 -3.05 0.22 38.53
C ARG A 285 -2.16 -1.00 38.72
N GLN A 286 -2.42 -2.11 38.03
CA GLN A 286 -1.61 -3.32 38.11
C GLN A 286 -0.24 -3.17 37.44
N TYR A 287 -0.04 -2.09 36.67
CA TYR A 287 1.17 -1.81 35.88
C TYR A 287 1.85 -0.49 36.26
N ARG A 288 1.40 0.15 37.34
CA ARG A 288 2.04 1.31 37.96
C ARG A 288 3.18 0.90 38.89
#